data_AF-A0A952BI21-F1
#
_entry.id   AF-A0A952BI21-F1
#
_cell.length_a   1.000
_cell.length_b   1.000
_cell.length_c   1.000
_cell.angle_alpha   90.00
_cell.angle_beta   90.00
_cell.angle_gamma   90.00
#
_symmetry.space_group_name_H-M   'P 1'
#
loop_
_entity.id
_entity.type
_entity.pdbx_description
1 polymer ?
#
loop_
_entity_poly.entity_id
_entity_poly.type
_entity_poly.pdbx_seq_one_letter_code
_entity_poly.pdbx_strand_id
1 'polypeptide(L)'
;MLPGESRTSTLSTLCSCGGQRKLIDKFGNIRFHKNTYPIHGLPVGTNIQLRYNPFDLARVRVYHEEAFYCVLRASKLSRKSVLKVPEERKGSRFSPEAAEYFKRIRDKATELKRQQADNFRYSDLDTKEEAE
;
A
#
# COMPACT_ATOMS: atom_id res chain seq x y z
N MET A 1 6.80 -19.48 -31.41
CA MET A 1 5.92 -19.56 -30.23
C MET A 1 6.75 -19.81 -29.00
N LEU A 2 6.83 -18.82 -28.11
CA LEU A 2 7.21 -18.99 -26.69
C LEU A 2 6.28 -18.05 -25.88
N PRO A 3 5.68 -18.52 -24.78
CA PRO A 3 4.67 -17.77 -24.06
C PRO A 3 5.28 -16.60 -23.26
N GLY A 4 4.53 -15.50 -23.23
CA GLY A 4 4.88 -14.29 -22.49
C GLY A 4 4.86 -14.52 -20.99
N GLU A 5 6.00 -14.27 -20.35
CA GLU A 5 6.10 -14.18 -18.91
C GLU A 5 5.53 -12.83 -18.45
N SER A 6 4.29 -12.87 -17.98
CA SER A 6 3.68 -11.80 -17.20
C SER A 6 4.49 -11.58 -15.93
N ARG A 7 5.40 -10.59 -15.96
CA ARG A 7 6.06 -10.05 -14.77
C ARG A 7 5.02 -9.27 -13.96
N THR A 8 4.24 -9.95 -13.15
CA THR A 8 3.58 -9.32 -12.00
C THR A 8 4.70 -8.96 -11.02
N SER A 9 5.21 -7.74 -11.13
CA SER A 9 6.11 -7.17 -10.14
C SER A 9 5.35 -6.99 -8.83
N THR A 10 5.46 -8.00 -7.96
CA THR A 10 5.13 -7.87 -6.54
C THR A 10 6.09 -6.85 -5.94
N LEU A 11 5.71 -5.58 -6.00
CA LEU A 11 6.32 -4.51 -5.20
C LEU A 11 5.93 -4.72 -3.74
N SER A 12 6.58 -5.66 -3.06
CA SER A 12 6.52 -5.80 -1.61
C SER A 12 7.90 -5.85 -0.95
N THR A 13 8.96 -5.59 -1.71
CA THR A 13 10.32 -5.47 -1.19
C THR A 13 10.68 -4.00 -1.21
N LEU A 14 10.32 -3.30 -0.13
CA LEU A 14 11.02 -2.14 0.46
C LEU A 14 10.15 -1.60 1.59
N CYS A 15 9.73 -2.48 2.49
CA CYS A 15 9.34 -2.03 3.81
C CYS A 15 10.67 -1.85 4.56
N SER A 16 11.21 -0.62 4.56
CA SER A 16 12.33 -0.22 5.42
C SER A 16 11.87 -0.39 6.88
N CYS A 17 11.95 -1.61 7.39
CA CYS A 17 11.44 -2.01 8.69
C CYS A 17 12.46 -1.66 9.76
N GLY A 18 12.56 -0.37 10.08
CA GLY A 18 13.03 0.06 11.40
C GLY A 18 12.02 -0.39 12.45
N GLY A 19 12.01 -1.68 12.80
CA GLY A 19 11.14 -2.23 13.83
C GLY A 19 11.52 -1.62 15.18
N GLN A 20 10.57 -0.99 15.86
CA GLN A 20 10.85 -0.37 17.16
C GLN A 20 10.85 -1.42 18.26
N ARG A 21 11.91 -1.45 19.08
CA ARG A 21 11.98 -2.33 20.25
C ARG A 21 11.19 -1.73 21.40
N LYS A 22 10.31 -2.51 22.01
CA LYS A 22 9.52 -2.13 23.18
C LYS A 22 9.51 -3.26 24.21
N LEU A 23 9.39 -2.87 25.48
CA LEU A 23 9.17 -3.77 26.59
C LEU A 23 7.69 -3.83 26.91
N ILE A 24 7.23 -5.01 27.33
CA ILE A 24 5.85 -5.21 27.78
C ILE A 24 5.70 -4.66 29.20
N ASP A 25 4.69 -3.80 29.43
CA ASP A 25 4.37 -3.28 30.76
C ASP A 25 3.96 -4.42 31.71
N LYS A 26 4.01 -4.16 33.02
CA LYS A 26 3.57 -5.09 34.08
C LYS A 26 2.12 -5.60 33.91
N PHE A 27 1.31 -4.86 33.16
CA PHE A 27 -0.11 -5.16 32.89
C PHE A 27 -0.33 -5.86 31.55
N GLY A 28 0.72 -6.34 30.87
CA GLY A 28 0.60 -6.96 29.55
C GLY A 28 0.22 -5.97 28.44
N ASN A 29 0.45 -4.67 28.66
CA ASN A 29 0.11 -3.63 27.69
C ASN A 29 1.37 -3.07 27.02
N ILE A 30 1.23 -2.67 25.76
CA ILE A 30 2.25 -1.88 25.06
C ILE A 30 1.73 -0.47 24.85
N ARG A 31 2.55 0.51 25.20
CA ARG A 31 2.30 1.93 24.92
C ARG A 31 3.11 2.35 23.71
N PHE A 32 2.42 2.74 22.63
CA PHE A 32 3.06 3.21 21.41
C PHE A 32 2.33 4.43 20.84
N HIS A 33 3.03 5.56 20.65
CA HIS A 33 2.46 6.84 20.18
C HIS A 33 1.16 7.28 20.88
N LYS A 34 1.09 7.17 22.21
CA LYS A 34 -0.12 7.42 23.05
C LYS A 34 -1.28 6.45 22.80
N ASN A 35 -1.06 5.39 22.03
CA ASN A 35 -1.99 4.29 21.87
C ASN A 35 -1.61 3.14 22.82
N THR A 36 -2.62 2.39 23.24
CA THR A 36 -2.44 1.22 24.11
C THR A 36 -2.87 -0.03 23.36
N TYR A 37 -2.00 -1.03 23.35
CA TYR A 37 -2.22 -2.33 22.73
C TYR A 37 -2.15 -3.42 23.81
N PRO A 38 -3.26 -4.12 24.11
CA PRO A 38 -3.24 -5.24 25.03
C PRO A 38 -2.61 -6.47 24.36
N ILE A 39 -1.66 -7.12 25.03
CA ILE A 39 -1.13 -8.41 24.63
C ILE A 39 -1.71 -9.49 25.54
N HIS A 40 -2.07 -10.61 24.92
CA HIS A 40 -2.36 -11.85 25.63
C HIS A 40 -1.32 -12.91 25.24
N GLY A 41 -0.78 -13.60 26.23
CA GLY A 41 0.09 -14.78 26.04
C GLY A 41 1.61 -14.56 26.05
N LEU A 42 2.11 -13.31 26.14
CA LEU A 42 3.56 -13.07 26.36
C LEU A 42 3.85 -12.70 27.82
N PRO A 43 5.01 -13.13 28.37
CA PRO A 43 5.40 -12.76 29.71
C PRO A 43 5.70 -11.25 29.84
N VAL A 44 5.48 -10.72 31.04
CA VAL A 44 5.80 -9.32 31.36
C VAL A 44 7.32 -9.11 31.34
N GLY A 45 7.78 -7.96 30.84
CA GLY A 45 9.21 -7.66 30.74
C GLY A 45 9.91 -8.23 29.50
N THR A 46 9.20 -8.94 28.62
CA THR A 46 9.76 -9.41 27.35
C THR A 46 10.03 -8.26 26.39
N ASN A 47 11.17 -8.33 25.69
CA ASN A 47 11.50 -7.42 24.59
C ASN A 47 10.83 -7.89 23.30
N ILE A 48 10.10 -6.98 22.67
CA ILE A 48 9.37 -7.25 21.43
C ILE A 48 9.76 -6.25 20.35
N GLN A 49 9.71 -6.70 19.10
CA GLN A 49 9.88 -5.85 17.94
C GLN A 49 8.52 -5.50 17.35
N LEU A 50 8.24 -4.20 17.25
CA LEU A 50 6.99 -3.66 16.79
C LEU A 50 7.13 -3.21 15.33
N ARG A 51 6.32 -3.79 14.43
CA ARG A 51 6.22 -3.36 13.03
C ARG A 51 4.83 -2.76 12.78
N TYR A 52 4.79 -1.57 12.22
CA TYR A 52 3.55 -0.82 12.03
C TYR A 52 3.57 -0.04 10.72
N ASN A 53 2.38 0.30 10.22
CA ASN A 53 2.24 1.23 9.11
C ASN A 53 2.25 2.67 9.68
N PRO A 54 3.12 3.58 9.21
CA PRO A 54 3.15 4.96 9.71
C PRO A 54 1.84 5.73 9.52
N PHE A 55 1.02 5.33 8.54
CA PHE A 55 -0.28 5.96 8.24
C PHE A 55 -1.45 5.35 9.03
N ASP A 56 -1.30 4.09 9.46
CA ASP A 56 -2.34 3.39 10.21
C ASP A 56 -1.76 2.67 11.43
N LEU A 57 -2.00 3.29 12.58
CA LEU A 57 -1.64 2.74 13.89
C LEU A 57 -2.75 1.87 14.50
N ALA A 58 -3.88 1.65 13.82
CA ALA A 58 -4.95 0.81 14.36
C ALA A 58 -4.52 -0.64 14.54
N ARG A 59 -3.64 -1.12 13.65
CA ARG A 59 -3.11 -2.49 13.65
C ARG A 59 -1.60 -2.47 13.66
N VAL A 60 -1.03 -3.29 14.54
CA VAL A 60 0.40 -3.39 14.74
C VAL A 60 0.80 -4.86 14.76
N ARG A 61 1.90 -5.21 14.10
CA ARG A 61 2.44 -6.56 14.10
C ARG A 61 3.54 -6.67 15.15
N VAL A 62 3.43 -7.66 16.01
CA VAL A 62 4.40 -7.94 17.07
C VAL A 62 5.24 -9.15 16.68
N TYR A 63 6.55 -8.98 16.82
CA TYR A 63 7.55 -10.02 16.62
C TYR A 63 8.30 -10.25 17.92
N HIS A 64 8.57 -11.52 18.20
CA HIS A 64 9.39 -11.98 19.32
C HIS A 64 10.49 -12.86 18.74
N GLU A 65 11.76 -12.61 19.08
CA GLU A 65 12.90 -13.40 18.55
C GLU A 65 12.86 -13.59 17.03
N GLU A 66 12.54 -12.52 16.30
CA GLU A 66 12.40 -12.52 14.83
C GLU A 66 11.21 -13.35 14.28
N ALA A 67 10.53 -14.12 15.13
CA ALA A 67 9.30 -14.81 14.81
C ALA A 67 8.08 -13.89 14.90
N PHE A 68 7.16 -14.04 13.95
CA PHE A 68 5.87 -13.37 14.00
C PHE A 68 5.01 -13.99 15.10
N TYR A 69 4.57 -13.16 16.06
CA TYR A 69 3.73 -13.64 17.16
C TYR A 69 2.24 -13.36 16.87
N CYS A 70 1.86 -12.09 16.79
CA CYS A 70 0.45 -11.73 16.56
C CYS A 70 0.27 -10.33 15.96
N VAL A 71 -0.94 -10.09 15.47
CA VAL A 71 -1.42 -8.75 15.13
C VAL A 71 -2.22 -8.20 16.30
N LEU A 72 -1.80 -7.05 16.83
CA LEU A 72 -2.52 -6.34 17.88
C LEU A 72 -3.39 -5.24 17.31
N ARG A 73 -4.57 -5.11 17.91
CA ARG A 73 -5.49 -4.01 17.67
C ARG A 73 -5.37 -3.00 18.81
N ALA A 74 -5.36 -1.71 18.47
CA ALA A 74 -5.37 -0.65 19.47
C ALA A 74 -6.67 -0.72 20.30
N SER A 75 -6.56 -0.77 21.62
CA SER A 75 -7.70 -0.63 22.54
C SER A 75 -8.08 0.84 22.69
N LYS A 76 -7.08 1.68 22.95
CA LYS A 76 -7.23 3.15 22.96
C LYS A 76 -6.42 3.74 21.82
N LEU A 77 -7.10 4.22 20.79
CA LEU A 77 -6.47 4.86 19.62
C LEU A 77 -6.55 6.39 19.78
N SER A 78 -5.50 7.01 20.32
CA SER A 78 -5.40 8.47 20.44
C SER A 78 -4.87 9.10 19.14
N ARG A 79 -3.96 8.43 18.44
CA ARG A 79 -3.36 8.92 17.19
C ARG A 79 -3.47 7.86 16.10
N LYS A 80 -3.98 8.26 14.92
CA LYS A 80 -4.14 7.38 13.75
C LYS A 80 -2.85 7.27 12.94
N SER A 81 -2.08 8.35 12.82
CA SER A 81 -0.84 8.42 12.04
C SER A 81 0.32 8.99 12.85
N VAL A 82 1.54 8.67 12.41
CA VAL A 82 2.77 9.22 12.99
C VAL A 82 3.05 10.61 12.40
N LEU A 83 3.07 11.63 13.27
CA LEU A 83 3.22 13.06 12.91
C LEU A 83 4.44 13.41 12.03
N LYS A 84 5.46 12.54 11.98
CA LYS A 84 6.68 12.80 11.20
C LYS A 84 6.52 12.56 9.70
N VAL A 85 5.51 11.83 9.28
CA VAL A 85 5.27 11.58 7.86
C VAL A 85 4.13 12.49 7.42
N PRO A 86 4.40 13.59 6.69
CA PRO A 86 3.34 14.35 6.08
C PRO A 86 2.58 13.40 5.15
N GLU A 87 1.32 13.16 5.46
CA GLU A 87 0.41 12.47 4.55
C GLU A 87 0.37 13.29 3.27
N GLU A 88 0.72 12.69 2.13
CA GLU A 88 0.51 13.30 0.82
C GLU A 88 -0.99 13.65 0.75
N ARG A 89 -1.30 14.92 0.96
CA ARG A 89 -2.68 15.39 1.05
C ARG A 89 -3.34 15.03 -0.27
N LYS A 90 -4.31 14.11 -0.23
CA LYS A 90 -5.11 13.67 -1.38
C LYS A 90 -5.79 14.82 -2.14
N GLY A 91 -5.85 16.01 -1.54
CA GLY A 91 -6.12 17.25 -2.26
C GLY A 91 -4.84 17.78 -2.90
N SER A 92 -4.46 17.19 -4.03
CA SER A 92 -3.46 17.79 -4.90
C SER A 92 -3.93 19.18 -5.32
N ARG A 93 -3.32 20.23 -4.74
CA ARG A 93 -3.55 21.62 -5.13
C ARG A 93 -2.88 21.88 -6.48
N PHE A 94 -3.45 21.33 -7.54
CA PHE A 94 -3.02 21.67 -8.89
C PHE A 94 -3.59 23.04 -9.26
N SER A 95 -2.79 23.85 -9.97
CA SER A 95 -3.29 25.07 -10.63
C SER A 95 -4.46 24.70 -11.55
N PRO A 96 -5.50 25.55 -11.66
CA PRO A 96 -6.60 25.32 -12.61
C PRO A 96 -6.08 25.07 -14.05
N GLU A 97 -4.98 25.72 -14.43
CA GLU A 97 -4.32 25.54 -15.73
C GLU A 97 -3.81 24.11 -15.93
N ALA A 98 -3.24 23.49 -14.89
CA ALA A 98 -2.77 22.11 -14.96
C ALA A 98 -3.95 21.14 -15.14
N ALA A 99 -5.08 21.39 -14.49
CA ALA A 99 -6.29 20.59 -14.65
C ALA A 99 -6.84 20.64 -16.08
N GLU A 100 -6.83 21.82 -16.71
CA GLU A 100 -7.20 21.98 -18.12
C GLU A 100 -6.24 21.26 -19.06
N TYR A 101 -4.93 21.38 -18.81
CA TYR A 101 -3.92 20.69 -19.61
C TYR A 101 -4.12 19.16 -19.58
N PHE A 102 -4.36 18.58 -18.40
CA PHE A 102 -4.64 17.14 -18.27
C PHE A 102 -5.95 16.73 -18.94
N LYS A 103 -6.96 17.60 -19.00
CA LYS A 103 -8.18 17.34 -19.80
C LYS A 103 -7.84 17.25 -21.28
N ARG A 104 -7.11 18.24 -21.83
CA ARG A 104 -6.71 18.25 -23.25
C ARG A 104 -5.90 17.02 -23.64
N ILE A 105 -5.02 16.53 -22.76
CA ILE A 105 -4.28 15.29 -23.00
C ILE A 105 -5.23 14.09 -23.11
N ARG A 106 -6.19 13.97 -22.20
CA ARG A 106 -7.16 12.86 -22.21
C ARG A 106 -8.04 12.90 -23.47
N ASP A 107 -8.50 14.09 -23.85
CA ASP A 107 -9.34 14.27 -25.04
C ASP A 107 -8.58 13.90 -26.32
N LYS A 108 -7.31 14.34 -26.45
CA LYS A 108 -6.45 13.91 -27.56
C LYS A 108 -6.23 12.41 -27.58
N ALA A 109 -6.02 11.78 -26.42
CA ALA A 109 -5.85 10.34 -26.34
C ALA A 109 -7.10 9.57 -26.75
N THR A 110 -8.30 10.08 -26.43
CA THR A 110 -9.57 9.47 -26.87
C THR A 110 -9.78 9.62 -28.36
N GLU A 111 -9.44 10.78 -28.93
CA GLU A 111 -9.58 11.05 -30.35
C GLU A 111 -8.65 10.15 -31.17
N LEU A 112 -7.38 10.01 -30.77
CA LEU A 112 -6.44 9.10 -31.42
C LEU A 112 -6.93 7.64 -31.38
N LYS A 113 -7.53 7.22 -30.27
CA LYS A 113 -8.12 5.87 -30.17
C LYS A 113 -9.31 5.68 -31.12
N ARG A 114 -10.14 6.70 -31.31
CA ARG A 114 -11.23 6.67 -32.29
C ARG A 114 -10.70 6.59 -33.71
N GLN A 115 -9.73 7.43 -34.05
CA GLN A 115 -9.09 7.38 -35.36
C GLN A 115 -8.42 6.04 -35.63
N GLN A 116 -7.80 5.43 -34.62
CA GLN A 116 -7.28 4.07 -34.74
C GLN A 116 -8.40 3.05 -34.99
N ALA A 117 -9.51 3.14 -34.25
CA ALA A 117 -10.70 2.30 -34.45
C ALA A 117 -11.29 2.46 -35.87
N ASP A 118 -11.41 3.69 -36.36
CA ASP A 118 -11.94 4.00 -37.69
C ASP A 118 -10.98 3.56 -38.80
N ASN A 119 -9.67 3.57 -38.54
CA ASN A 119 -8.64 3.07 -39.45
C ASN A 119 -8.48 1.54 -39.42
N PHE A 120 -9.18 0.81 -38.54
CA PHE A 120 -9.22 -0.65 -38.64
C PHE A 120 -10.10 -1.04 -39.82
N ARG A 121 -9.49 -1.70 -40.80
CA ARG A 121 -10.19 -2.26 -41.96
C ARG A 121 -10.70 -3.65 -41.59
N TYR A 122 -12.01 -3.89 -41.74
CA TYR A 122 -12.64 -5.19 -41.42
C TYR A 122 -12.01 -6.39 -42.16
N SER A 123 -11.34 -6.15 -43.28
CA SER A 123 -10.62 -7.20 -44.04
C SER A 123 -9.38 -7.75 -43.33
N ASP A 124 -8.84 -7.07 -42.32
CA ASP A 124 -7.66 -7.54 -41.57
C ASP A 124 -8.04 -8.48 -40.41
N LEU A 125 -9.34 -8.73 -40.20
CA LEU A 125 -9.86 -9.62 -39.17
C LEU A 125 -10.08 -11.06 -39.65
N ASP A 126 -10.17 -11.29 -40.97
CA ASP A 126 -10.42 -12.62 -41.56
C ASP A 126 -9.17 -13.53 -41.60
N THR A 127 -7.97 -13.02 -41.35
CA THR A 127 -6.72 -13.80 -41.54
C THR A 127 -6.37 -14.75 -40.38
N LYS A 128 -7.28 -15.03 -39.44
CA LYS A 128 -6.98 -15.81 -38.23
C LYS A 128 -7.72 -17.14 -38.05
N GLU A 129 -8.55 -17.56 -39.02
CA GLU A 129 -9.30 -18.83 -38.90
C GLU A 129 -8.65 -20.05 -39.58
N GLU A 130 -7.52 -19.91 -40.29
CA GLU A 130 -6.88 -21.03 -41.02
C GLU A 130 -5.45 -21.36 -40.56
N ALA A 131 -5.25 -21.59 -39.26
CA ALA A 131 -4.01 -22.19 -38.75
C ALA A 131 -4.34 -23.32 -37.75
N GLU A 132 -4.89 -24.41 -38.27
CA GLU A 132 -4.79 -25.77 -37.69
C GLU A 132 -3.45 -26.42 -38.11
#